data_AF-A0A165X6E2-F1
#
_entry.id   AF-A0A165X6E2-F1
#
_cell.length_a   1.000
_cell.length_b   1.000
_cell.length_c   1.000
_cell.angle_alpha   90.00
_cell.angle_beta   90.00
_cell.angle_gamma   90.00
#
_symmetry.space_group_name_H-M   'P 1'
#
loop_
_entity.id
_entity.type
_entity.pdbx_description
1 polymer ?
#
loop_
_entity_poly.entity_id
_entity_poly.type
_entity_poly.pdbx_seq_one_letter_code
_entity_poly.pdbx_strand_id
1 'polypeptide(L)'
;MNKSGIRHLGKLGDIEKVFAAYQHAVDLTPEGHPAKPDRLHGLSMSLLDRFQKIGERDDLDRAIAINQKAVELTPEGHPNGPPRIQTLGESLLARFLLLGELADLECTIVNHLH
;
A
#
# COMPACT_ATOMS: atom_id res chain seq x y z
N MET A 1 4.88 24.68 -19.31
CA MET A 1 4.34 23.65 -18.39
C MET A 1 3.46 22.72 -19.20
N ASN A 2 3.74 21.41 -19.24
CA ASN A 2 3.03 20.46 -20.10
C ASN A 2 1.71 19.98 -19.44
N LYS A 3 0.70 19.62 -20.26
CA LYS A 3 -0.59 19.08 -19.77
C LYS A 3 -0.43 17.73 -19.04
N SER A 4 0.69 17.04 -19.25
CA SER A 4 1.01 15.76 -18.61
C SER A 4 1.36 15.91 -17.12
N GLY A 5 2.16 16.91 -16.77
CA GLY A 5 2.55 17.21 -15.39
C GLY A 5 1.39 17.69 -14.53
N ILE A 6 0.49 18.52 -15.09
CA ILE A 6 -0.73 18.96 -14.39
C ILE A 6 -1.67 17.76 -14.12
N ARG A 7 -1.77 16.82 -15.07
CA ARG A 7 -2.58 15.60 -14.89
C ARG A 7 -1.98 14.66 -13.85
N HIS A 8 -0.65 14.56 -13.79
CA HIS A 8 0.04 13.75 -12.79
C HIS A 8 -0.12 14.33 -11.37
N LEU A 9 0.05 15.64 -11.21
CA LEU A 9 -0.20 16.35 -9.95
C LEU A 9 -1.66 16.26 -9.50
N GLY A 10 -2.63 16.35 -10.44
CA GLY A 10 -4.05 16.17 -10.14
C GLY A 10 -4.36 14.76 -9.60
N LYS A 11 -3.83 13.73 -10.25
CA LYS A 11 -3.97 12.34 -9.80
C LYS A 11 -3.34 12.10 -8.42
N LEU A 12 -2.20 12.74 -8.15
CA LEU A 12 -1.55 12.66 -6.84
C LEU A 12 -2.41 13.28 -5.74
N GLY A 13 -2.97 14.47 -6.00
CA GLY A 13 -3.88 15.14 -5.08
C GLY A 13 -5.16 14.36 -4.81
N ASP A 14 -5.63 13.57 -5.78
CA ASP A 14 -6.79 12.69 -5.58
C ASP A 14 -6.45 11.48 -4.69
N ILE A 15 -5.25 10.92 -4.82
CA ILE A 15 -4.78 9.81 -3.96
C ILE A 15 -4.62 10.29 -2.51
N GLU A 16 -4.04 11.47 -2.28
CA GLU A 16 -3.91 12.03 -0.93
C GLU A 16 -5.26 12.26 -0.25
N LYS A 17 -6.27 12.72 -1.01
CA LYS A 17 -7.64 12.86 -0.49
C LYS A 17 -8.26 11.51 -0.14
N VAL A 18 -8.08 10.51 -1.00
CA VAL A 18 -8.57 9.14 -0.76
C VAL A 18 -7.90 8.54 0.46
N PHE A 19 -6.58 8.69 0.59
CA PHE A 19 -5.82 8.29 1.77
C PHE A 19 -6.35 8.95 3.04
N ALA A 20 -6.50 10.27 3.05
CA ALA A 20 -7.01 11.01 4.20
C ALA A 20 -8.42 10.57 4.60
N ALA A 21 -9.30 10.32 3.63
CA ALA A 21 -10.66 9.85 3.88
C ALA A 21 -10.67 8.45 4.50
N TYR A 22 -9.87 7.52 3.98
CA TYR A 22 -9.76 6.17 4.56
C TYR A 22 -9.10 6.18 5.93
N GLN A 23 -8.05 6.97 6.13
CA GLN A 23 -7.39 7.11 7.42
C GLN A 23 -8.39 7.63 8.46
N HIS A 24 -9.12 8.70 8.15
CA HIS A 24 -10.12 9.24 9.03
C HIS A 24 -11.25 8.23 9.32
N ALA A 25 -11.69 7.49 8.31
CA ALA A 25 -12.67 6.42 8.50
C ALA A 25 -12.14 5.34 9.44
N VAL A 26 -10.89 4.89 9.29
CA VAL A 26 -10.24 3.91 10.17
C VAL A 26 -10.17 4.42 11.61
N ASP A 27 -9.78 5.68 11.81
CA ASP A 27 -9.63 6.30 13.14
C ASP A 27 -10.96 6.42 13.88
N LEU A 28 -12.05 6.70 13.14
CA LEU A 28 -13.41 6.76 13.69
C LEU A 28 -14.05 5.39 13.91
N THR A 29 -13.39 4.29 13.50
CA THR A 29 -13.96 2.94 13.62
C THR A 29 -13.38 2.22 14.84
N PRO A 30 -14.22 1.83 15.82
CA PRO A 30 -13.79 0.95 16.90
C PRO A 30 -13.24 -0.38 16.37
N GLU A 31 -12.26 -0.97 17.06
CA GLU A 31 -11.62 -2.20 16.55
C GLU A 31 -12.55 -3.39 16.39
N GLY A 32 -13.55 -3.54 17.27
CA GLY A 32 -14.54 -4.62 17.17
C GLY A 32 -15.62 -4.41 16.11
N HIS A 33 -15.59 -3.29 15.37
CA HIS A 33 -16.66 -2.97 14.43
C HIS A 33 -16.52 -3.78 13.13
N PRO A 34 -17.59 -4.39 12.61
CA PRO A 34 -17.52 -5.30 11.45
C PRO A 34 -17.02 -4.65 10.16
N ALA A 35 -17.16 -3.32 10.01
CA ALA A 35 -16.63 -2.58 8.87
C ALA A 35 -15.14 -2.18 9.00
N LYS A 36 -14.48 -2.42 10.15
CA LYS A 36 -13.07 -2.06 10.35
C LYS A 36 -12.14 -2.73 9.31
N PRO A 37 -12.28 -4.03 9.00
CA PRO A 37 -11.43 -4.68 8.01
C PRO A 37 -11.58 -4.09 6.60
N ASP A 38 -12.78 -3.68 6.18
CA ASP A 38 -13.00 -3.05 4.87
C ASP A 38 -12.34 -1.67 4.79
N ARG A 39 -12.42 -0.87 5.86
CA ARG A 39 -11.78 0.46 5.91
C ARG A 39 -10.26 0.34 5.90
N LEU A 40 -9.71 -0.63 6.63
CA LEU A 40 -8.28 -0.95 6.60
C LEU A 40 -7.84 -1.40 5.19
N HIS A 41 -8.62 -2.25 4.53
CA HIS A 41 -8.33 -2.69 3.17
C HIS A 41 -8.34 -1.53 2.16
N GLY A 42 -9.29 -0.60 2.25
CA GLY A 42 -9.29 0.60 1.41
C GLY A 42 -8.07 1.50 1.64
N LEU A 43 -7.65 1.65 2.90
CA LEU A 43 -6.46 2.40 3.27
C LEU A 43 -5.18 1.76 2.71
N SER A 44 -5.03 0.45 2.84
CA SER A 44 -3.85 -0.27 2.33
C SER A 44 -3.76 -0.24 0.81
N MET A 45 -4.89 -0.36 0.10
CA MET A 45 -4.93 -0.20 -1.36
C MET A 45 -4.48 1.20 -1.80
N SER A 46 -4.89 2.23 -1.06
CA SER A 46 -4.51 3.62 -1.36
C SER A 46 -3.01 3.85 -1.18
N LEU A 47 -2.42 3.25 -0.13
CA LEU A 47 -0.97 3.28 0.11
C LEU A 47 -0.20 2.49 -0.96
N LEU A 48 -0.70 1.33 -1.37
CA LEU A 48 -0.07 0.53 -2.44
C LEU A 48 -0.09 1.28 -3.78
N ASP A 49 -1.20 1.92 -4.14
CA ASP A 49 -1.31 2.76 -5.34
C ASP A 49 -0.38 3.98 -5.26
N ARG A 50 -0.21 4.57 -4.07
CA ARG A 50 0.76 5.65 -3.85
C ARG A 50 2.20 5.17 -4.03
N PHE A 51 2.55 4.03 -3.44
CA PHE A 51 3.85 3.37 -3.65
C PHE A 51 4.13 3.10 -5.13
N GLN A 52 3.17 2.55 -5.87
CA GLN A 52 3.34 2.26 -7.30
C GLN A 52 3.58 3.51 -8.15
N LYS A 53 3.13 4.68 -7.69
CA LYS A 53 3.25 5.95 -8.43
C LYS A 53 4.44 6.80 -8.02
N ILE A 54 4.78 6.80 -6.74
CA ILE A 54 5.83 7.68 -6.17
C ILE A 54 7.08 6.88 -5.80
N GLY A 55 6.95 5.60 -5.48
CA GLY A 55 8.06 4.73 -5.07
C GLY A 55 8.42 4.83 -3.58
N GLU A 56 7.58 5.46 -2.75
CA GLU A 56 7.85 5.66 -1.32
C GLU A 56 7.77 4.33 -0.56
N ARG A 57 8.92 3.79 -0.16
CA ARG A 57 9.02 2.50 0.55
C ARG A 57 8.17 2.46 1.83
N ASP A 58 8.11 3.57 2.56
CA ASP A 58 7.32 3.66 3.79
C ASP A 58 5.83 3.39 3.56
N ASP A 59 5.31 3.72 2.38
CA ASP A 59 3.92 3.42 2.02
C ASP A 59 3.68 1.93 1.87
N LEU A 60 4.64 1.24 1.27
CA LEU A 60 4.56 -0.20 1.09
C LEU A 60 4.61 -0.94 2.43
N ASP A 61 5.52 -0.54 3.32
CA ASP A 61 5.63 -1.15 4.65
C ASP A 61 4.36 -0.89 5.48
N ARG A 62 3.78 0.32 5.40
CA ARG A 62 2.48 0.62 6.02
C ARG A 62 1.33 -0.17 5.40
N ALA A 63 1.28 -0.30 4.07
CA ALA A 63 0.26 -1.07 3.38
C ALA A 63 0.28 -2.54 3.84
N ILE A 64 1.46 -3.13 3.99
CA ILE A 64 1.62 -4.51 4.50
C ILE A 64 1.08 -4.63 5.92
N ALA A 65 1.48 -3.74 6.84
CA ALA A 65 1.02 -3.79 8.23
C ALA A 65 -0.51 -3.66 8.34
N ILE A 66 -1.11 -2.75 7.56
CA ILE A 66 -2.56 -2.54 7.52
C ILE A 66 -3.28 -3.74 6.91
N ASN A 67 -2.75 -4.32 5.82
CA ASN A 67 -3.31 -5.53 5.22
C ASN A 67 -3.27 -6.72 6.19
N GLN A 68 -2.17 -6.91 6.93
CA GLN A 68 -2.07 -7.93 7.97
C GLN A 68 -3.16 -7.74 9.03
N LYS A 69 -3.38 -6.49 9.48
CA LYS A 69 -4.44 -6.21 10.45
C LYS A 69 -5.83 -6.47 9.89
N ALA A 70 -6.09 -6.09 8.64
CA ALA A 70 -7.36 -6.37 7.98
C ALA A 70 -7.64 -7.87 7.90
N VAL A 71 -6.63 -8.69 7.56
CA VAL A 71 -6.74 -10.16 7.52
C VAL A 71 -7.00 -10.72 8.92
N GLU A 72 -6.26 -10.27 9.94
CA GLU A 72 -6.43 -10.70 11.35
C GLU A 72 -7.86 -10.46 11.85
N LEU A 73 -8.44 -9.31 11.51
CA LEU A 73 -9.80 -8.94 11.91
C LEU A 73 -10.89 -9.57 11.02
N THR A 74 -10.53 -10.32 9.99
CA THR A 74 -11.48 -10.99 9.10
C THR A 74 -11.88 -12.35 9.67
N PRO A 75 -13.17 -12.61 9.92
CA PRO A 75 -13.62 -13.96 10.30
C PRO A 75 -13.28 -14.99 9.23
N GLU A 76 -12.98 -16.21 9.67
CA GLU A 76 -12.78 -17.33 8.76
C GLU A 76 -14.03 -17.57 7.90
N GLY A 77 -13.85 -17.84 6.60
CA GLY A 77 -14.95 -18.03 5.65
C GLY A 77 -15.66 -16.74 5.23
N HIS A 78 -15.24 -15.56 5.70
CA HIS A 78 -15.84 -14.30 5.26
C HIS A 78 -15.62 -14.08 3.74
N PRO A 79 -16.63 -13.65 2.97
CA PRO A 79 -16.51 -13.48 1.51
C PRO A 79 -15.39 -12.53 1.07
N ASN A 80 -15.09 -11.50 1.88
CA ASN A 80 -14.01 -10.55 1.62
C ASN A 80 -12.64 -11.03 2.13
N GLY A 81 -12.51 -12.23 2.69
CA GLY A 81 -11.22 -12.80 3.13
C GLY A 81 -10.22 -12.98 1.98
N PRO A 82 -10.58 -13.70 0.90
CA PRO A 82 -9.66 -13.93 -0.22
C PRO A 82 -9.13 -12.64 -0.88
N PRO A 83 -9.96 -11.62 -1.18
CA PRO A 83 -9.46 -10.34 -1.70
C PRO A 83 -8.44 -9.66 -0.78
N ARG A 84 -8.64 -9.68 0.54
CA ARG A 84 -7.71 -9.08 1.51
C ARG A 84 -6.36 -9.81 1.52
N ILE A 85 -6.39 -11.14 1.46
CA ILE A 85 -5.17 -11.97 1.37
C ILE A 85 -4.44 -11.72 0.06
N GLN A 86 -5.17 -11.57 -1.05
CA GLN A 86 -4.59 -11.25 -2.35
C GLN A 86 -3.81 -9.93 -2.29
N THR A 87 -4.41 -8.86 -1.77
CA THR A 87 -3.73 -7.55 -1.67
C THR A 87 -2.53 -7.57 -0.70
N LEU A 88 -2.60 -8.37 0.37
CA LEU A 88 -1.42 -8.64 1.20
C LEU A 88 -0.30 -9.31 0.39
N GLY A 89 -0.65 -10.32 -0.41
CA GLY A 89 0.29 -10.99 -1.33
C GLY A 89 0.92 -10.04 -2.34
N GLU A 90 0.13 -9.16 -2.96
CA GLU A 90 0.60 -8.13 -3.90
C GLU A 90 1.59 -7.17 -3.23
N SER A 91 1.30 -6.74 -2.01
CA SER A 91 2.19 -5.85 -1.25
C SER A 91 3.50 -6.54 -0.87
N LEU A 92 3.45 -7.81 -0.46
CA LEU A 92 4.63 -8.61 -0.13
C LEU A 92 5.49 -8.89 -1.36
N LEU A 93 4.87 -9.17 -2.51
CA LEU A 93 5.57 -9.35 -3.78
C LEU A 93 6.27 -8.07 -4.21
N ALA A 94 5.58 -6.92 -4.14
CA ALA A 94 6.19 -5.63 -4.43
C ALA A 94 7.42 -5.36 -3.55
N ARG A 95 7.36 -5.72 -2.26
CA ARG A 95 8.51 -5.56 -1.35
C ARG A 95 9.66 -6.48 -1.69
N PHE A 96 9.38 -7.72 -2.07
CA PHE A 96 10.40 -8.67 -2.51
C PHE A 96 11.14 -8.15 -3.74
N LEU A 97 10.41 -7.64 -4.74
CA LEU A 97 11.00 -7.08 -5.96
C LEU A 97 11.87 -5.84 -5.65
N LEU A 98 11.38 -4.92 -4.82
CA LEU A 98 12.14 -3.73 -4.41
C LEU A 98 13.45 -4.10 -3.70
N LEU A 99 13.43 -5.08 -2.80
CA LEU A 99 14.65 -5.55 -2.11
C LEU A 99 15.64 -6.20 -3.08
N GLY A 100 15.16 -6.94 -4.09
CA GLY A 100 16.00 -7.49 -5.15
C GLY A 100 16.69 -6.40 -5.97
N GLU A 101 15.93 -5.38 -6.39
CA GLU A 101 16.48 -4.23 -7.11
C GLU A 101 17.55 -3.48 -6.31
N LEU A 102 17.35 -3.28 -5.01
CA LEU A 102 18.33 -2.66 -4.13
C LEU A 102 19.62 -3.49 -4.03
N ALA A 103 19.50 -4.80 -3.86
CA ALA A 103 20.65 -5.69 -3.79
C ALA A 103 21.45 -5.72 -5.12
N ASP A 104 20.76 -5.70 -6.26
CA ASP A 104 21.39 -5.65 -7.59
C ASP A 104 22.13 -4.32 -7.83
N LEU A 105 21.57 -3.20 -7.37
CA LEU A 105 22.21 -1.88 -7.44
C LEU A 105 23.46 -1.82 -6.55
N GLU A 106 23.37 -2.31 -5.32
CA GLU A 106 24.53 -2.39 -4.41
C GLU A 106 25.65 -3.25 -4.99
N CYS A 107 25.31 -4.41 -5.57
CA CYS A 107 26.26 -5.28 -6.24
C CYS A 107 26.95 -4.59 -7.43
N THR A 108 26.17 -3.87 -8.25
CA THR A 108 26.71 -3.10 -9.39
C THR A 108 27.68 -2.02 -8.93
N ILE A 109 27.36 -1.27 -7.89
CA ILE A 109 28.23 -0.22 -7.34
C ILE A 109 29.54 -0.82 -6.82
N VAL A 110 29.46 -1.90 -6.04
CA VAL A 110 30.65 -2.59 -5.51
C VAL A 110 31.52 -3.12 -6.66
N ASN A 111 30.92 -3.67 -7.72
CA ASN A 111 31.68 -4.17 -8.88
C ASN A 111 32.27 -3.05 -9.75
N HIS A 112 31.68 -1.84 -9.76
CA HIS A 112 32.18 -0.72 -10.55
C HIS A 112 33.29 0.08 -9.85
N LEU A 113 33.46 -0.10 -8.54
CA LEU A 113 34.51 0.56 -7.74
C LEU A 113 35.80 -0.28 -7.59
N HIS A 114 35.89 -1.41 -8.31
CA HIS A 114 37.09 -2.24 -8.44
C HIS A 114 37.57 -2.25 -9.90
#